data_AF-A0A528TM62-F1
#
_entry.id   AF-A0A528TM62-F1
#
_cell.length_a   1.000
_cell.length_b   1.000
_cell.length_c   1.000
_cell.angle_alpha   90.00
_cell.angle_beta   90.00
_cell.angle_gamma   90.00
#
_symmetry.space_group_name_H-M   'P 1'
#
loop_
_entity.id
_entity.type
_entity.pdbx_description
1 polymer ?
#
loop_
_entity_poly.entity_id
_entity_poly.type
_entity_poly.pdbx_seq_one_letter_code
_entity_poly.pdbx_strand_id
1 'polypeptide(L)' 'AYKLLGATPEYYNNVGYSYLLRGKLQDARANFLKAYELAPNDPTVANNLKLLSSSVRNIERS' A
#
# COMPACT_ATOMS: atom_id res chain seq x y z
N ALA A 1 1.72 13.09 24.54
CA ALA A 1 0.33 13.04 24.03
C ALA A 1 0.31 12.10 22.83
N TYR A 2 -0.29 10.92 22.97
CA TYR A 2 -0.47 9.98 21.86
C TYR A 2 -1.54 10.56 20.93
N LYS A 3 -1.09 11.07 19.78
CA LYS A 3 -1.97 11.61 18.74
C LYS A 3 -2.89 10.47 18.30
N LEU A 4 -4.18 10.57 18.61
CA LEU A 4 -5.21 9.66 18.10
C LEU A 4 -5.07 9.62 16.57
N LEU A 5 -4.61 8.47 16.05
CA LEU A 5 -4.09 8.29 14.69
C LEU A 5 -5.22 8.39 13.66
N GLY A 6 -5.59 9.62 13.30
CA GLY A 6 -6.29 9.88 12.05
C GLY A 6 -5.34 9.59 10.87
N ALA A 7 -5.84 8.86 9.88
CA ALA A 7 -5.32 8.76 8.50
C ALA A 7 -3.83 9.09 8.33
N THR A 8 -2.93 8.21 8.80
CA THR A 8 -1.48 8.38 8.57
C THR A 8 -1.01 7.57 7.35
N PRO A 9 0.11 7.95 6.71
CA PRO A 9 0.70 7.14 5.65
C PRO A 9 0.93 5.68 6.09
N GLU A 10 1.40 5.47 7.32
CA GLU A 10 1.68 4.14 7.88
C GLU A 10 0.42 3.31 8.04
N TYR A 11 -0.69 3.93 8.45
CA TYR A 11 -1.99 3.25 8.55
C TYR A 11 -2.41 2.70 7.19
N TYR A 12 -2.47 3.56 6.16
CA TYR A 12 -2.85 3.13 4.81
C TYR A 12 -1.84 2.13 4.24
N ASN A 13 -0.55 2.33 4.50
CA ASN A 13 0.49 1.40 4.07
C ASN A 13 0.28 0.00 4.67
N ASN A 14 0.01 -0.11 5.96
CA ASN A 14 -0.20 -1.39 6.64
C ASN A 14 -1.50 -2.08 6.20
N VAL A 15 -2.57 -1.31 5.99
CA VAL A 15 -3.84 -1.83 5.44
C VAL A 15 -3.63 -2.34 4.01
N GLY A 16 -2.95 -1.56 3.17
CA GLY A 16 -2.62 -1.96 1.79
C GLY A 16 -1.78 -3.23 1.73
N TYR A 17 -0.79 -3.35 2.59
CA TYR A 17 0.04 -4.56 2.70
C TYR A 17 -0.76 -5.78 3.16
N SER A 18 -1.70 -5.59 4.10
CA SER A 18 -2.60 -6.66 4.53
C SER A 18 -3.51 -7.16 3.40
N TYR A 19 -3.99 -6.26 2.53
CA TYR A 19 -4.76 -6.65 1.35
C TYR A 19 -3.91 -7.35 0.29
N LEU A 20 -2.66 -6.92 0.09
CA LEU A 20 -1.72 -7.58 -0.82
C LEU A 20 -1.50 -9.04 -0.43
N LEU A 21 -1.25 -9.32 0.86
CA LEU A 21 -1.07 -10.69 1.37
C LEU A 21 -2.31 -11.58 1.18
N ARG A 22 -3.50 -10.97 1.06
CA ARG A 22 -4.77 -11.67 0.82
C ARG A 22 -5.11 -11.80 -0.67
N GLY A 23 -4.23 -11.37 -1.57
CA GLY A 23 -4.48 -11.35 -3.02
C GLY A 23 -5.51 -10.31 -3.46
N LYS A 24 -5.94 -9.40 -2.57
CA LYS A 24 -6.90 -8.34 -2.87
C LYS A 24 -6.18 -7.14 -3.48
N LEU A 25 -5.70 -7.30 -4.71
CA LEU A 25 -4.75 -6.37 -5.34
C LEU A 25 -5.31 -4.96 -5.56
N GLN A 26 -6.61 -4.84 -5.88
CA GLN A 26 -7.25 -3.54 -6.07
C GLN A 26 -7.35 -2.76 -4.74
N ASP A 27 -7.75 -3.42 -3.66
CA ASP A 27 -7.81 -2.83 -2.32
C ASP A 27 -6.41 -2.44 -1.83
N ALA A 28 -5.41 -3.29 -2.09
CA ALA A 28 -4.01 -2.99 -1.80
C ALA A 28 -3.54 -1.72 -2.53
N ARG A 29 -3.86 -1.61 -3.84
CA ARG A 29 -3.51 -0.45 -4.66
C ARG A 29 -4.11 0.84 -4.10
N ALA A 30 -5.40 0.82 -3.79
CA ALA A 30 -6.12 1.99 -3.29
C ALA A 30 -5.46 2.52 -2.00
N ASN A 31 -5.14 1.63 -1.06
CA ASN A 31 -4.51 2.00 0.20
C ASN A 31 -3.07 2.50 0.03
N PHE A 32 -2.24 1.82 -0.76
CA PHE A 32 -0.88 2.31 -1.02
C PHE A 32 -0.86 3.67 -1.73
N LEU A 33 -1.81 3.94 -2.62
CA LEU A 33 -1.93 5.26 -3.24
C LEU A 33 -2.31 6.35 -2.23
N LYS A 34 -3.16 6.05 -1.24
CA LYS A 34 -3.48 7.01 -0.17
C LYS A 34 -2.28 7.26 0.73
N ALA A 35 -1.51 6.23 1.05
CA ALA A 35 -0.24 6.39 1.76
C ALA A 35 0.73 7.27 0.96
N TYR A 36 0.79 7.10 -0.36
CA TYR A 36 1.67 7.85 -1.25
C TYR A 36 1.23 9.31 -1.40
N GLU A 37 -0.08 9.58 -1.47
CA GLU A 37 -0.63 10.94 -1.47
C GLU A 37 -0.22 11.71 -0.19
N LEU A 38 -0.17 11.04 0.96
CA LEU A 38 0.20 11.65 2.24
C LEU A 38 1.72 11.77 2.44
N ALA A 39 2.50 10.84 1.89
CA ALA A 39 3.96 10.81 2.00
C ALA A 39 4.62 10.39 0.67
N PRO A 40 4.65 11.27 -0.34
CA PRO A 40 5.14 10.92 -1.68
C PRO A 40 6.64 10.61 -1.73
N ASN A 41 7.39 11.04 -0.70
CA ASN A 41 8.83 10.81 -0.56
C ASN A 41 9.16 9.64 0.38
N ASP A 42 8.17 8.90 0.88
CA ASP A 42 8.41 7.73 1.73
C ASP A 42 8.86 6.53 0.87
N PRO A 43 10.12 6.05 1.03
CA PRO A 43 10.62 4.92 0.25
C PRO A 43 9.87 3.62 0.54
N THR A 44 9.29 3.47 1.74
CA THR A 44 8.52 2.28 2.14
C THR A 44 7.27 2.15 1.30
N VAL A 45 6.50 3.24 1.18
CA VAL A 45 5.28 3.28 0.38
C VAL A 45 5.59 3.06 -1.10
N ALA A 46 6.63 3.72 -1.63
CA ALA A 46 7.06 3.55 -3.01
C ALA A 46 7.48 2.11 -3.32
N ASN A 47 8.19 1.44 -2.40
CA ASN A 47 8.58 0.03 -2.54
C ASN A 47 7.37 -0.90 -2.53
N ASN A 48 6.37 -0.64 -1.70
CA ASN A 48 5.15 -1.43 -1.65
C ASN A 48 4.29 -1.31 -2.93
N LEU A 49 4.24 -0.14 -3.57
CA LEU A 49 3.63 0.03 -4.89
C LEU A 49 4.36 -0.79 -5.97
N LYS A 50 5.70 -0.80 -5.94
CA LYS A 50 6.51 -1.62 -6.86
C LYS A 50 6.27 -3.12 -6.64
N LEU A 51 6.24 -3.56 -5.39
CA LEU A 51 5.94 -4.95 -5.03
C LEU A 51 4.56 -5.36 -5.57
N LEU A 52 3.52 -4.57 -5.30
CA LEU A 52 2.17 -4.80 -5.80
C LEU A 52 2.14 -4.92 -7.33
N SER A 53 2.79 -3.99 -8.05
CA SER A 53 2.80 -4.01 -9.52
C SER A 53 3.49 -5.26 -10.10
N SER A 54 4.48 -5.80 -9.38
CA SER A 54 5.14 -7.06 -9.74
C SER A 54 4.22 -8.27 -9.48
N SER A 55 3.47 -8.26 -8.38
CA SER A 55 2.48 -9.31 -8.08
C SER A 55 1.35 -9.37 -9.11
N VAL A 56 0.80 -8.22 -9.51
CA VAL A 56 -0.24 -8.15 -10.57
C VAL A 56 0.26 -8.75 -11.87
N ARG A 57 1.47 -8.35 -12.30
CA ARG A 57 2.08 -8.84 -13.54
C ARG A 57 2.30 -10.36 -13.53
N ASN A 58 2.60 -10.95 -12.38
CA ASN A 58 2.80 -12.40 -12.27
C ASN A 58 1.49 -13.17 -12.42
N ILE A 59 0.37 -12.62 -11.91
CA ILE A 59 -0.96 -13.24 -12.02
C ILE A 59 -1.51 -13.13 -13.45
N GLU A 60 -1.27 -12.03 -14.15
CA GLU A 60 -1.71 -11.89 -15.55
C GLU A 60 -0.97 -12.83 -16.52
N ARG A 61 0.16 -13.42 -16.10
CA ARG A 61 0.97 -14.34 -16.91
C ARG A 61 0.66 -15.82 -16.68
N SER A 62 -0.13 -16.15 -15.65
CA SER A 62 -0.55 -17.52 -15.29
C SER A 62 -1.93 -17.82 -15.84
#